data_AF-A0A662CAJ6-F1
#
_entry.id   AF-A0A662CAJ6-F1
#
_cell.length_a   1.000
_cell.length_b   1.000
_cell.length_c   1.000
_cell.angle_alpha   90.00
_cell.angle_beta   90.00
_cell.angle_gamma   90.00
#
_symmetry.space_group_name_H-M   'P 1'
#
loop_
_entity.id
_entity.type
_entity.pdbx_description
1 polymer ?
#
loop_
_entity_poly.entity_id
_entity_poly.type
_entity_poly.pdbx_seq_one_letter_code
_entity_poly.pdbx_strand_id
1 'polypeptide(L)'
;MKKLGFSAGYIYYAFPQGKDDNTQEIYVGLSYDTLLAPSLTAYFDMEQQGGCYLELGLGHSFSLPYNTSLDLVGALGYSIDEDGTDDGCYDDNGFTHAQVTATLSYSPLPRVTLAPFVSVQLCIDDKVK
;
A
#
# COMPACT_ATOMS: atom_id res chain seq x y z
N MET A 1 -15.66 -12.80 17.51
CA MET A 1 -14.85 -12.91 16.28
C MET A 1 -14.11 -11.58 16.13
N LYS A 2 -12.76 -11.58 16.09
CA LYS A 2 -11.99 -10.34 15.92
C LYS A 2 -12.13 -9.90 14.46
N LYS A 3 -12.84 -8.79 14.24
CA LYS A 3 -12.98 -8.15 12.92
C LYS A 3 -11.83 -7.20 12.62
N LEU A 4 -10.97 -6.91 13.59
CA LEU A 4 -9.83 -6.01 13.42
C LEU A 4 -8.57 -6.84 13.12
N GLY A 5 -7.94 -6.56 11.99
CA GLY A 5 -6.61 -7.02 11.64
C GLY A 5 -5.56 -5.96 11.98
N PHE A 6 -4.37 -6.43 12.33
CA PHE A 6 -3.19 -5.60 12.56
C PHE A 6 -2.01 -6.23 11.82
N SER A 7 -1.23 -5.41 11.13
CA SER A 7 0.03 -5.79 10.51
C SER A 7 1.10 -4.77 10.89
N ALA A 8 2.34 -5.21 10.95
CA ALA A 8 3.49 -4.34 11.00
C ALA A 8 4.65 -5.04 10.32
N GLY A 9 5.56 -4.27 9.76
CA GLY A 9 6.72 -4.83 9.08
C GLY A 9 7.80 -3.80 8.85
N TYR A 10 8.88 -4.27 8.23
CA TYR A 10 10.06 -3.49 7.89
C TYR A 10 10.47 -3.85 6.47
N ILE A 11 10.83 -2.84 5.70
CA ILE A 11 11.22 -2.93 4.30
C ILE A 11 12.60 -2.28 4.17
N TYR A 12 13.51 -2.97 3.48
CA TYR A 12 14.83 -2.46 3.15
C TYR A 12 14.97 -2.37 1.64
N TYR A 13 15.25 -1.18 1.15
CA TYR A 13 15.49 -0.94 -0.27
C TYR A 13 16.99 -0.86 -0.54
N ALA A 14 17.49 -1.83 -1.30
CA ALA A 14 18.86 -1.82 -1.79
C ALA A 14 18.91 -1.19 -3.18
N PHE A 15 19.55 -0.03 -3.31
CA PHE A 15 19.77 0.66 -4.58
C PHE A 15 21.22 0.46 -5.05
N PRO A 16 21.52 -0.61 -5.81
CA PRO A 16 22.90 -1.02 -6.11
C PRO A 16 23.70 -0.03 -6.96
N GLN A 17 23.07 1.02 -7.51
CA GLN A 17 23.74 2.05 -8.31
C GLN A 17 23.87 3.42 -7.61
N GLY A 18 23.21 3.63 -6.47
CA GLY A 18 23.33 4.85 -5.65
C GLY A 18 24.10 4.52 -4.38
N LYS A 19 25.31 5.09 -4.23
CA LYS A 19 26.26 4.62 -3.20
C LYS A 19 25.83 4.94 -1.76
N ASP A 20 24.80 5.76 -1.57
CA ASP A 20 24.27 6.20 -0.26
C ASP A 20 22.72 6.35 -0.26
N ASP A 21 22.00 5.71 -1.19
CA ASP A 21 20.53 5.87 -1.34
C ASP A 21 19.71 4.70 -0.77
N ASN A 22 20.36 3.73 -0.11
CA ASN A 22 19.61 2.68 0.57
C ASN A 22 18.72 3.32 1.63
N THR A 23 17.45 2.94 1.66
CA THR A 23 16.51 3.44 2.66
C THR A 23 15.78 2.29 3.34
N GLN A 24 15.26 2.60 4.52
CA GLN A 24 14.59 1.72 5.44
C GLN A 24 13.24 2.30 5.78
N GLU A 25 12.21 1.47 5.67
CA GLU A 25 10.85 1.87 5.97
C GLU A 25 10.23 0.87 6.95
N ILE A 26 9.58 1.38 7.98
CA ILE A 26 8.69 0.57 8.82
C ILE A 26 7.24 0.89 8.45
N TYR A 27 6.38 -0.12 8.52
CA TYR A 27 4.96 0.10 8.31
C TYR A 27 4.11 -0.51 9.41
N VAL A 28 2.96 0.09 9.64
CA VAL A 28 1.90 -0.40 10.51
C VAL A 28 0.58 -0.32 9.77
N GLY A 29 -0.15 -1.43 9.72
CA GLY A 29 -1.42 -1.56 9.04
C GLY A 29 -2.55 -1.96 9.98
N LEU A 30 -3.72 -1.39 9.72
CA LEU A 30 -4.98 -1.76 10.32
C LEU A 30 -5.95 -2.17 9.22
N SER A 31 -6.69 -3.23 9.44
CA SER A 31 -7.77 -3.65 8.55
C SER A 31 -9.01 -4.01 9.33
N TYR A 32 -10.17 -3.83 8.72
CA TYR A 32 -11.44 -4.19 9.33
C TYR A 32 -12.27 -5.09 8.43
N ASP A 33 -12.61 -6.27 8.93
CA ASP A 33 -13.44 -7.26 8.25
C ASP A 33 -14.92 -6.85 8.27
N THR A 34 -15.28 -6.07 7.25
CA THR A 34 -16.65 -5.66 6.89
C THR A 34 -16.83 -5.79 5.37
N LEU A 35 -18.00 -5.44 4.85
CA LEU A 35 -18.36 -5.59 3.44
C LEU A 35 -17.30 -5.02 2.48
N LEU A 36 -16.64 -3.92 2.80
CA LEU A 36 -15.64 -3.27 1.94
C LEU A 36 -14.20 -3.38 2.47
N ALA A 37 -13.96 -4.27 3.44
CA ALA A 37 -12.64 -4.56 4.00
C ALA A 37 -11.69 -3.35 4.09
N PRO A 38 -12.09 -2.21 4.71
CA PRO A 38 -11.28 -1.01 4.74
C PRO A 38 -9.95 -1.29 5.44
N SER A 39 -8.90 -0.70 4.89
CA SER A 39 -7.55 -0.78 5.43
C SER A 39 -6.91 0.60 5.47
N LEU A 40 -6.03 0.80 6.45
CA LEU A 40 -5.15 1.95 6.54
C LEU A 40 -3.76 1.43 6.88
N THR A 41 -2.78 1.76 6.06
CA THR A 41 -1.38 1.45 6.33
C THR A 41 -0.59 2.75 6.40
N ALA A 42 0.16 2.93 7.47
CA ALA A 42 1.09 4.03 7.64
C ALA A 42 2.51 3.49 7.46
N TYR A 43 3.32 4.22 6.70
CA TYR A 43 4.69 3.93 6.36
C TYR A 43 5.56 5.09 6.85
N PHE A 44 6.70 4.75 7.44
CA PHE A 44 7.63 5.71 8.03
C PHE A 44 9.03 5.41 7.55
N ASP A 45 9.65 6.37 6.85
CA ASP A 45 11.04 6.29 6.43
C ASP A 45 11.96 6.59 7.63
N MET A 46 12.99 5.76 7.81
CA MET A 46 13.91 5.80 8.95
C MET A 46 15.24 6.50 8.65
N GLU A 47 15.61 6.69 7.38
CA GLU A 47 16.93 7.19 6.98
C GLU A 47 16.86 8.55 6.28
N GLN A 48 15.78 8.86 5.55
CA GLN A 48 15.66 10.07 4.73
C GLN A 48 14.54 11.01 5.24
N GLN A 49 14.93 11.96 6.09
CA GLN A 49 14.15 13.13 6.52
C GLN A 49 12.73 12.89 7.10
N GLY A 50 12.42 11.67 7.56
CA GLY A 50 11.24 11.44 8.40
C GLY A 50 9.88 11.52 7.68
N GLY A 51 9.83 11.25 6.38
CA GLY A 51 8.59 11.25 5.62
C GLY A 51 7.58 10.20 6.13
N CYS A 52 6.32 10.60 6.26
CA CYS A 52 5.21 9.71 6.60
C CYS A 52 4.30 9.54 5.38
N TYR A 53 3.97 8.31 5.04
CA TYR A 53 3.08 7.98 3.94
C TYR A 53 1.91 7.14 4.43
N LEU A 54 0.69 7.51 4.04
CA LEU A 54 -0.54 6.80 4.38
C LEU A 54 -1.16 6.19 3.12
N GLU A 55 -1.54 4.93 3.21
CA GLU A 55 -2.32 4.24 2.18
C GLU A 55 -3.70 3.85 2.74
N LEU A 56 -4.75 4.42 2.15
CA LEU A 56 -6.14 4.10 2.44
C LEU A 56 -6.66 3.12 1.40
N GLY A 57 -7.08 1.93 1.85
CA GLY A 57 -7.59 0.87 0.98
C GLY A 57 -9.04 0.52 1.25
N LEU A 58 -9.77 0.17 0.19
CA LEU A 58 -11.07 -0.49 0.24
C LEU A 58 -11.03 -1.73 -0.66
N GLY A 59 -11.56 -2.84 -0.19
CA GLY A 59 -11.52 -4.10 -0.92
C GLY A 59 -12.82 -4.90 -0.84
N HIS A 60 -13.12 -5.66 -1.89
CA HIS A 60 -14.18 -6.66 -1.86
C HIS A 60 -13.70 -7.95 -2.50
N SER A 61 -14.04 -9.07 -1.87
CA SER A 61 -13.74 -10.41 -2.37
C SER A 61 -15.02 -11.06 -2.89
N PHE A 62 -15.02 -11.40 -4.18
CA PHE A 62 -16.09 -12.15 -4.82
C PHE A 62 -15.71 -13.62 -4.84
N SER A 63 -16.49 -14.46 -4.15
CA SER A 63 -16.34 -15.91 -4.26
C SER A 63 -16.78 -16.40 -5.64
N LEU A 64 -15.87 -17.07 -6.33
CA LEU A 64 -16.12 -17.70 -7.63
C LEU A 64 -16.19 -19.24 -7.48
N PRO A 65 -16.76 -19.95 -8.45
CA PRO A 65 -16.71 -21.42 -8.47
C PRO A 65 -15.27 -21.97 -8.50
N TYR A 66 -15.11 -23.27 -8.23
CA TYR A 66 -13.83 -23.99 -8.35
C TYR A 66 -12.71 -23.48 -7.42
N ASN A 67 -13.01 -23.19 -6.15
CA ASN A 67 -12.04 -22.71 -5.16
C ASN A 67 -11.27 -21.48 -5.66
N THR A 68 -12.00 -20.56 -6.30
CA THR A 68 -11.43 -19.34 -6.85
C THR A 68 -12.09 -18.13 -6.15
N SER A 69 -11.34 -17.06 -5.93
CA SER A 69 -11.90 -15.75 -5.56
C SER A 69 -11.33 -14.66 -6.45
N LEU A 70 -12.14 -13.64 -6.72
CA LEU A 70 -11.69 -12.41 -7.35
C LEU A 70 -11.70 -11.32 -6.29
N ASP A 71 -10.52 -10.83 -5.96
CA ASP A 71 -10.30 -9.77 -4.99
C ASP A 71 -10.06 -8.47 -5.73
N LEU A 72 -10.92 -7.47 -5.51
CA LEU A 72 -10.78 -6.13 -6.05
C LEU A 72 -10.43 -5.18 -4.91
N VAL A 73 -9.32 -4.46 -5.04
CA VAL A 73 -8.84 -3.49 -4.06
C VAL A 73 -8.61 -2.15 -4.74
N GLY A 74 -9.23 -1.09 -4.24
CA GLY A 74 -8.87 0.28 -4.57
C GLY A 74 -8.07 0.87 -3.41
N ALA A 75 -7.02 1.63 -3.69
CA ALA A 75 -6.31 2.38 -2.66
C ALA A 75 -5.94 3.81 -3.10
N LEU A 76 -5.79 4.68 -2.12
CA LEU A 76 -5.35 6.06 -2.27
C LEU A 76 -4.11 6.27 -1.40
N GLY A 77 -3.07 6.83 -2.00
CA GLY A 77 -1.87 7.25 -1.30
C GLY A 77 -1.94 8.71 -0.90
N TYR A 78 -1.52 9.02 0.33
CA TYR A 78 -1.42 10.37 0.86
C TYR A 78 -0.07 10.55 1.57
N SER A 79 0.72 11.52 1.13
CA SER A 79 1.98 11.85 1.77
C SER A 79 1.79 12.94 2.81
N ILE A 80 2.46 12.78 3.94
CA ILE A 80 2.55 13.73 5.03
C ILE A 80 4.02 14.10 5.19
N ASP A 81 4.32 15.37 4.94
CA ASP A 81 5.63 15.93 5.23
C ASP A 81 5.70 16.34 6.70
N GLU A 82 6.77 15.92 7.38
CA GLU A 82 7.01 16.17 8.81
C GLU A 82 8.16 17.17 9.02
N ASP A 83 8.41 18.11 8.11
CA ASP A 83 9.11 19.33 8.50
C ASP A 83 8.71 20.52 7.63
N GLY A 84 8.37 21.65 8.27
CA GLY A 84 8.16 22.93 7.60
C GLY A 84 9.45 23.54 7.02
N THR A 85 10.39 22.71 6.58
CA THR A 85 11.62 23.07 5.88
C THR A 85 11.48 22.76 4.40
N ASP A 86 11.26 23.83 3.66
CA ASP A 86 11.18 23.99 2.20
C ASP A 86 12.45 23.47 1.50
N ASP A 87 12.65 22.14 1.44
CA ASP A 87 13.82 21.48 0.81
C ASP A 87 13.47 20.81 -0.55
N GLY A 88 12.32 21.15 -1.16
CA GLY A 88 12.15 21.13 -2.61
C GLY A 88 11.91 19.77 -3.28
N CYS A 89 11.70 18.70 -2.50
CA CYS A 89 11.33 17.39 -3.05
C CYS A 89 9.89 16.96 -2.71
N TYR A 90 9.30 17.44 -1.59
CA TYR A 90 7.92 17.13 -1.19
C TYR A 90 7.26 18.29 -0.41
N ASP A 91 7.24 19.51 -0.96
CA ASP A 91 6.79 20.73 -0.23
C ASP A 91 5.32 20.73 0.29
N ASP A 92 4.51 19.68 0.12
CA ASP A 92 3.09 19.72 0.50
C ASP A 92 2.49 18.35 0.88
N ASN A 93 1.63 18.36 1.91
CA ASN A 93 0.75 17.23 2.23
C ASN A 93 -0.29 17.03 1.11
N GLY A 94 -0.35 15.85 0.50
CA GLY A 94 -1.15 15.66 -0.72
C GLY A 94 -1.43 14.21 -1.11
N PHE A 95 -2.43 14.04 -1.98
CA PHE A 95 -2.70 12.75 -2.61
C PHE A 95 -1.65 12.46 -3.67
N THR A 96 -0.96 11.34 -3.56
CA THR A 96 0.10 10.99 -4.50
C THR A 96 -0.42 10.13 -5.65
N HIS A 97 -1.32 9.19 -5.34
CA HIS A 97 -1.86 8.28 -6.35
C HIS A 97 -3.20 7.67 -5.95
N ALA A 98 -3.89 7.16 -6.96
CA ALA A 98 -4.92 6.14 -6.80
C ALA A 98 -4.49 4.86 -7.50
N GLN A 99 -4.75 3.73 -6.87
CA GLN A 99 -4.49 2.42 -7.46
C GLN A 99 -5.73 1.55 -7.42
N VAL A 100 -5.87 0.70 -8.42
CA VAL A 100 -6.85 -0.39 -8.45
C VAL A 100 -6.12 -1.67 -8.79
N THR A 101 -6.29 -2.66 -7.93
CA THR A 101 -5.70 -3.99 -8.06
C THR A 101 -6.81 -5.02 -8.18
N ALA A 102 -6.68 -5.90 -9.17
CA ALA A 102 -7.52 -7.08 -9.32
C ALA A 102 -6.66 -8.34 -9.18
N THR A 103 -7.01 -9.20 -8.24
CA THR A 103 -6.29 -10.44 -7.93
C THR A 103 -7.23 -11.63 -8.09
N LEU A 104 -6.81 -12.63 -8.87
CA LEU A 104 -7.56 -13.87 -9.01
C LEU A 104 -6.86 -14.96 -8.19
N SER A 105 -7.41 -15.32 -7.05
CA SER A 105 -6.88 -16.36 -6.19
C SER A 105 -7.47 -17.71 -6.57
N TYR A 106 -6.64 -18.69 -6.91
CA TYR A 106 -7.03 -20.06 -7.24
C TYR A 106 -6.21 -21.05 -6.40
N SER A 107 -6.89 -21.94 -5.67
CA SER A 107 -6.23 -22.94 -4.82
C SER A 107 -6.37 -24.36 -5.39
N PRO A 108 -5.46 -24.80 -6.28
CA PRO A 108 -5.51 -26.15 -6.86
C PRO A 108 -5.23 -27.27 -5.84
N LEU A 109 -4.55 -26.95 -4.74
CA LEU A 109 -4.21 -27.87 -3.65
C LEU A 109 -4.55 -27.23 -2.30
N PRO A 110 -4.80 -28.01 -1.23
CA PRO A 110 -5.22 -27.46 0.08
C PRO A 110 -4.22 -26.50 0.76
N ARG A 111 -2.98 -26.41 0.26
CA ARG A 111 -1.89 -25.61 0.84
C ARG A 111 -1.18 -24.73 -0.18
N VAL A 112 -1.66 -24.71 -1.43
CA VAL A 112 -1.03 -23.93 -2.51
C VAL A 112 -2.11 -23.07 -3.14
N THR A 113 -1.87 -21.75 -3.12
CA THR A 113 -2.72 -20.76 -3.77
C THR A 113 -1.88 -20.04 -4.83
N LEU A 114 -2.43 -19.95 -6.03
CA LEU A 114 -1.93 -19.13 -7.12
C LEU A 114 -2.77 -17.86 -7.14
N ALA A 115 -2.13 -16.69 -7.05
CA ALA A 115 -2.82 -15.40 -7.01
C ALA A 115 -2.22 -14.42 -8.03
N PRO A 116 -2.38 -14.66 -9.35
CA PRO A 116 -2.06 -13.64 -10.35
C PRO A 116 -2.85 -12.36 -10.08
N PHE A 117 -2.19 -11.22 -10.24
CA PHE A 117 -2.80 -9.92 -10.07
C PHE A 117 -2.39 -8.95 -11.17
N VAL A 118 -3.25 -7.96 -11.40
CA VAL A 118 -2.98 -6.78 -12.21
C VAL A 118 -3.27 -5.57 -11.34
N SER A 119 -2.32 -4.64 -11.27
CA SER A 119 -2.49 -3.36 -10.60
C SER A 119 -2.28 -2.23 -11.60
N VAL A 120 -3.18 -1.25 -11.57
CA VAL A 120 -3.08 -0.01 -12.32
C VAL A 120 -3.03 1.12 -11.31
N GLN A 121 -1.94 1.88 -11.34
CA GLN A 121 -1.74 3.06 -10.51
C GLN A 121 -1.77 4.31 -11.39
N LEU A 122 -2.52 5.30 -10.94
CA LEU A 122 -2.62 6.62 -11.52
C LEU A 122 -1.95 7.60 -10.54
N CYS A 123 -0.94 8.33 -10.99
CA CYS A 123 -0.37 9.42 -10.21
C CYS A 123 -1.37 10.59 -10.23
N ILE A 124 -1.78 11.06 -9.05
CA ILE A 124 -2.78 12.13 -8.87
C ILE A 124 -2.13 13.39 -8.27
N ASP A 125 -0.81 13.36 -8.08
CA ASP A 125 -0.08 14.48 -7.50
C ASP A 125 -0.41 15.82 -8.16
N ASP A 126 -0.85 16.78 -7.34
CA ASP A 126 -1.31 18.12 -7.75
C ASP A 126 -0.19 18.95 -8.41
N LYS A 127 1.07 18.48 -8.42
CA LYS A 127 2.20 19.13 -9.10
C LYS A 127 2.58 18.49 -10.44
N VAL A 128 1.86 17.48 -10.93
CA VAL A 128 1.96 17.03 -12.33
C VAL A 128 1.30 18.07 -13.25
N LYS A 129 2.07 19.09 -13.63
CA LYS A 129 1.75 20.02 -14.74
C LYS A 129 2.19 19.47 -16.09
#